data_AF-A0AAD5SEM2-F1
#
_entry.id   AF-A0AAD5SEM2-F1
#
_cell.length_a   1.000
_cell.length_b   1.000
_cell.length_c   1.000
_cell.angle_alpha   90.00
_cell.angle_beta   90.00
_cell.angle_gamma   90.00
#
_symmetry.space_group_name_H-M   'P 1'
#
loop_
_entity.id
_entity.type
_entity.pdbx_description
1 polymer ?
#
loop_
_entity_poly.entity_id
_entity_poly.type
_entity_poly.pdbx_seq_one_letter_code
_entity_poly.pdbx_strand_id
1 'polypeptide(L)'
;MLAQTPTPTTLPPLPGQRTAIDGLLTGQDASIEAILPLSKTQSYISILEDALEQLAVLGDIAPDVGKTDNKPLGEEVTRILKDQRALEARYQELLLEQDRLKALPNKTKYKESQLAILDITNELQQSTQVLARSLKTHPSVAQNLLKIQQERSSLQALMGKTIRELRESRFDSLVSTVEEEYRKRNTLQNTINRENEASNLLKSLQHDLHLEKRLLEEETTDRNQVIQQLKDTIQEINALTTSEQKYIKKETKAHESSVRQQCQHKETLLDSQKQTLLLKISQEQKAHSKIAEFLTRQREGLERQIQEWMTKYEEDTENKANELEALKQRRTQDLDRFEELVQAYEGLEKIVEEDRALKLKEAEEARVARERERAATRIQRWYRKHKKRIAEAQAAASKSAKGPKKGGAKGKAAATAGGKASAPGTAKSRGKTPKTPGK
;
A
#
# COMPACT_ATOMS: atom_id res chain seq x y z
N MET A 1 40.48 -15.69 37.73
CA MET A 1 41.80 -15.75 38.43
C MET A 1 42.19 -17.21 38.55
N LEU A 2 43.45 -17.57 38.30
CA LEU A 2 43.91 -18.95 38.47
C LEU A 2 44.25 -19.19 39.96
N ALA A 3 43.44 -19.99 40.64
CA ALA A 3 43.70 -20.38 42.01
C ALA A 3 44.86 -21.40 42.05
N GLN A 4 45.83 -21.18 42.94
CA GLN A 4 46.95 -22.09 43.12
C GLN A 4 46.50 -23.32 43.89
N THR A 5 46.74 -24.51 43.34
CA THR A 5 46.54 -25.78 44.05
C THR A 5 47.52 -25.87 45.23
N PRO A 6 47.08 -26.10 46.48
CA PRO A 6 47.99 -26.26 47.60
C PRO A 6 48.82 -27.54 47.43
N THR A 7 50.13 -27.45 47.65
CA THR A 7 51.01 -28.61 47.65
C THR A 7 50.72 -29.52 48.86
N PRO A 8 50.88 -30.85 48.72
CA PRO A 8 50.70 -31.77 49.84
C PRO A 8 51.74 -31.46 50.92
N THR A 9 51.27 -31.07 52.10
CA THR A 9 52.15 -30.75 53.23
C THR A 9 52.64 -32.05 53.87
N THR A 10 53.82 -32.51 53.45
CA THR A 10 54.50 -33.65 54.07
C THR A 10 54.84 -33.32 55.52
N LEU A 11 54.06 -33.87 56.47
CA LEU A 11 54.37 -33.76 57.89
C LEU A 11 55.74 -34.40 58.18
N PRO A 12 56.63 -33.72 58.93
CA PRO A 12 57.90 -34.33 59.33
C PRO A 12 57.64 -35.51 60.29
N PRO A 13 58.39 -36.61 60.18
CA PRO A 13 58.24 -37.73 61.09
C PRO A 13 58.64 -37.32 62.52
N LEU A 14 57.88 -37.78 63.51
CA LEU A 14 58.16 -37.51 64.93
C LEU A 14 59.58 -37.98 65.32
N PRO A 15 60.43 -37.12 65.89
CA PRO A 15 61.78 -37.48 66.30
C PRO A 15 61.74 -38.35 67.58
N GLY A 16 62.68 -39.30 67.70
CA GLY A 16 63.06 -39.85 69.01
C GLY A 16 63.34 -41.35 69.11
N GLN A 17 62.80 -42.23 68.24
CA GLN A 17 62.90 -43.69 68.46
C GLN A 17 63.24 -44.59 67.25
N ARG A 18 63.37 -44.07 66.01
CA ARG A 18 63.67 -44.92 64.83
C ARG A 18 65.17 -45.16 64.58
N THR A 19 66.02 -44.20 64.92
CA THR A 19 67.44 -44.15 64.50
C THR A 19 68.32 -45.26 65.06
N ALA A 20 67.94 -45.91 66.15
CA ALA A 20 68.70 -47.02 66.74
C ALA A 20 68.46 -48.38 66.05
N ILE A 21 67.38 -48.52 65.26
CA ILE A 21 66.95 -49.81 64.69
C ILE A 21 67.12 -49.83 63.17
N ASP A 22 66.72 -48.76 62.46
CA ASP A 22 66.89 -48.69 60.99
C ASP A 22 68.39 -48.80 60.60
N GLY A 23 69.30 -48.24 61.40
CA GLY A 23 70.76 -48.29 61.18
C GLY A 23 71.41 -49.67 61.39
N LEU A 24 70.67 -50.69 61.86
CA LEU A 24 71.14 -52.07 61.97
C LEU A 24 70.60 -52.99 60.84
N LEU A 25 69.68 -52.47 60.01
CA LEU A 25 68.88 -53.25 59.06
C LEU A 25 68.94 -52.70 57.62
N THR A 26 69.59 -51.56 57.38
CA THR A 26 70.04 -51.19 56.02
C THR A 26 71.18 -52.13 55.61
N GLY A 27 70.86 -53.17 54.85
CA GLY A 27 71.80 -54.24 54.48
C GLY A 27 72.98 -53.79 53.62
N GLN A 28 74.03 -53.29 54.27
CA GLN A 28 75.39 -53.25 53.74
C GLN A 28 76.14 -54.48 54.27
N ASP A 29 76.65 -55.29 53.34
CA ASP A 29 77.41 -56.55 53.49
C ASP A 29 77.98 -56.89 54.89
N ALA A 30 77.10 -57.25 55.82
CA ALA A 30 77.46 -57.85 57.10
C ALA A 30 77.65 -59.38 56.95
N SER A 31 78.39 -59.80 55.92
CA SER A 31 78.93 -61.16 55.77
C SER A 31 80.09 -61.36 56.75
N ILE A 32 79.80 -61.16 58.03
CA ILE A 32 80.69 -61.31 59.16
C ILE A 32 80.13 -62.47 59.96
N GLU A 33 80.86 -63.59 60.04
CA GLU A 33 80.66 -64.58 61.10
C GLU A 33 81.06 -63.94 62.44
N ALA A 34 80.19 -63.06 62.94
CA ALA A 34 80.34 -62.35 64.19
C ALA A 34 80.02 -63.32 65.34
N ILE A 35 80.86 -64.35 65.49
CA ILE A 35 80.79 -65.35 66.57
C ILE A 35 80.70 -64.56 67.88
N LEU A 36 79.52 -64.58 68.51
CA LEU A 36 79.31 -63.81 69.74
C LEU A 36 80.34 -64.29 70.77
N PRO A 37 81.07 -63.36 71.44
CA PRO A 37 81.95 -63.74 72.53
C PRO A 37 81.18 -64.56 73.56
N LEU A 38 81.69 -65.75 73.92
CA LEU A 38 80.94 -66.77 74.67
C LEU A 38 80.27 -66.24 75.95
N SER A 39 80.91 -65.29 76.64
CA SER A 39 80.38 -64.59 77.81
C SER A 39 79.16 -63.71 77.51
N LYS A 40 79.08 -63.06 76.34
CA LYS A 40 77.88 -62.35 75.87
C LYS A 40 76.78 -63.33 75.48
N THR A 41 77.13 -64.43 74.80
CA THR A 41 76.18 -65.49 74.44
C THR A 41 75.50 -66.07 75.69
N GLN A 42 76.28 -66.40 76.73
CA GLN A 42 75.77 -66.87 78.02
C GLN A 42 74.90 -65.83 78.73
N SER A 43 75.30 -64.54 78.70
CA SER A 43 74.49 -63.44 79.26
C SER A 43 73.13 -63.31 78.57
N TYR A 44 73.09 -63.34 77.22
CA TYR A 44 71.84 -63.27 76.47
C TYR A 44 70.97 -64.51 76.65
N ILE A 45 71.56 -65.71 76.77
CA ILE A 45 70.82 -66.93 77.12
C ILE A 45 70.14 -66.76 78.48
N SER A 46 70.87 -66.33 79.52
CA SER A 46 70.31 -66.11 80.86
C SER A 46 69.17 -65.08 80.88
N ILE A 47 69.28 -63.99 80.12
CA ILE A 47 68.24 -62.97 80.00
C ILE A 47 66.99 -63.51 79.28
N LEU A 48 67.18 -64.33 78.24
CA LEU A 48 66.07 -64.96 77.53
C LEU A 48 65.40 -66.07 78.34
N GLU A 49 66.14 -66.75 79.22
CA GLU A 49 65.62 -67.80 80.12
C GLU A 49 64.76 -67.17 81.24
N ASP A 50 65.24 -66.13 81.93
CA ASP A 50 64.45 -65.32 82.87
C ASP A 50 63.17 -64.74 82.22
N ALA A 51 63.31 -64.14 81.03
CA ALA A 51 62.17 -63.59 80.31
C ALA A 51 61.18 -64.70 79.82
N LEU A 52 61.64 -65.93 79.57
CA LEU A 52 60.75 -67.07 79.31
C LEU A 52 59.97 -67.52 80.55
N GLU A 53 60.62 -67.55 81.72
CA GLU A 53 59.98 -67.86 83.00
C GLU A 53 58.92 -66.81 83.34
N GLN A 54 59.23 -65.52 83.16
CA GLN A 54 58.26 -64.43 83.31
C GLN A 54 57.08 -64.56 82.32
N LEU A 55 57.33 -64.93 81.07
CA LEU A 55 56.27 -65.20 80.07
C LEU A 55 55.43 -66.46 80.38
N ALA A 56 55.97 -67.41 81.15
CA ALA A 56 55.25 -68.58 81.64
C ALA A 56 54.34 -68.20 82.81
N VAL A 57 54.86 -67.47 83.81
CA VAL A 57 54.08 -66.92 84.93
C VAL A 57 52.93 -66.02 84.45
N LEU A 58 53.16 -65.18 83.42
CA LEU A 58 52.10 -64.41 82.77
C LEU A 58 51.06 -65.28 82.06
N GLY A 59 51.41 -66.51 81.66
CA GLY A 59 50.49 -67.51 81.13
C GLY A 59 49.60 -68.14 82.20
N ASP A 60 50.17 -68.46 83.36
CA ASP A 60 49.46 -69.09 84.48
C ASP A 60 48.52 -68.10 85.21
N ILE A 61 48.85 -66.80 85.19
CA ILE A 61 48.01 -65.71 85.73
C ILE A 61 46.89 -65.31 84.76
N ALA A 62 47.09 -65.44 83.45
CA ALA A 62 46.10 -65.06 82.45
C ALA A 62 44.96 -66.10 82.38
N PRO A 63 43.67 -65.68 82.40
CA PRO A 63 42.56 -66.62 82.40
C PRO A 63 42.54 -67.48 81.13
N ASP A 64 42.31 -68.77 81.31
CA ASP A 64 42.10 -69.72 80.21
C ASP A 64 40.84 -69.32 79.42
N VAL A 65 41.05 -68.90 78.17
CA VAL A 65 40.03 -68.42 77.24
C VAL A 65 39.00 -69.53 76.93
N GLY A 66 39.33 -70.80 77.16
CA GLY A 66 38.39 -71.92 77.04
C GLY A 66 37.48 -72.18 78.25
N LYS A 67 37.70 -71.50 79.39
CA LYS A 67 37.02 -71.83 80.68
C LYS A 67 36.22 -70.69 81.32
N THR A 68 36.25 -69.47 80.77
CA THR A 68 35.37 -68.38 81.23
C THR A 68 34.01 -68.45 80.53
N ASP A 69 32.93 -68.37 81.30
CA ASP A 69 31.58 -68.65 80.81
C ASP A 69 31.06 -67.55 79.87
N ASN A 70 31.02 -67.83 78.56
CA ASN A 70 30.38 -66.99 77.53
C ASN A 70 28.84 -66.91 77.65
N LYS A 71 28.25 -67.35 78.77
CA LYS A 71 26.81 -67.50 78.98
C LYS A 71 25.97 -66.20 79.05
N PRO A 72 26.42 -65.04 79.60
CA PRO A 72 25.51 -63.90 79.77
C PRO A 72 25.12 -63.21 78.45
N LEU A 73 25.95 -63.33 77.40
CA LEU A 73 25.78 -62.56 76.17
C LEU A 73 24.64 -63.09 75.28
N GLY A 74 24.41 -64.42 75.29
CA GLY A 74 23.40 -65.06 74.45
C GLY A 74 21.97 -64.70 74.85
N GLU A 75 21.69 -64.64 76.16
CA GLU A 75 20.33 -64.42 76.67
C GLU A 75 19.86 -62.98 76.47
N GLU A 76 20.70 -61.97 76.71
CA GLU A 76 20.30 -60.57 76.53
C GLU A 76 20.06 -60.20 75.06
N VAL A 77 20.96 -60.60 74.15
CA VAL A 77 20.75 -60.37 72.71
C VAL A 77 19.52 -61.15 72.22
N THR A 78 19.29 -62.37 72.72
CA THR A 78 18.07 -63.15 72.42
C THR A 78 16.80 -62.50 72.98
N ARG A 79 16.87 -61.82 74.14
CA ARG A 79 15.75 -61.05 74.70
C ARG A 79 15.41 -59.87 73.78
N ILE A 80 16.40 -59.03 73.48
CA ILE A 80 16.23 -57.87 72.58
C ILE A 80 15.68 -58.31 71.20
N LEU A 81 16.15 -59.44 70.64
CA LEU A 81 15.63 -59.98 69.38
C LEU A 81 14.19 -60.55 69.47
N LYS A 82 13.74 -61.00 70.64
CA LYS A 82 12.34 -61.39 70.87
C LYS A 82 11.45 -60.16 71.02
N ASP A 83 11.89 -59.19 71.80
CA ASP A 83 11.17 -57.94 72.05
C ASP A 83 10.98 -57.16 70.73
N GLN A 84 12.03 -57.06 69.91
CA GLN A 84 12.00 -56.53 68.55
C GLN A 84 10.95 -57.23 67.67
N ARG A 85 10.91 -58.57 67.63
CA ARG A 85 9.92 -59.32 66.83
C ARG A 85 8.48 -59.14 67.32
N ALA A 86 8.29 -58.93 68.62
CA ALA A 86 6.97 -58.62 69.19
C ALA A 86 6.48 -57.22 68.74
N LEU A 87 7.39 -56.23 68.70
CA LEU A 87 7.10 -54.91 68.14
C LEU A 87 6.78 -54.98 66.63
N GLU A 88 7.54 -55.77 65.86
CA GLU A 88 7.31 -55.97 64.42
C GLU A 88 5.95 -56.62 64.13
N ALA A 89 5.56 -57.63 64.90
CA ALA A 89 4.24 -58.26 64.79
C ALA A 89 3.11 -57.27 65.12
N ARG A 90 3.21 -56.56 66.25
CA ARG A 90 2.22 -55.56 66.69
C ARG A 90 2.11 -54.38 65.72
N TYR A 91 3.20 -53.99 65.06
CA TYR A 91 3.19 -53.01 63.97
C TYR A 91 2.39 -53.51 62.76
N GLN A 92 2.60 -54.76 62.32
CA GLN A 92 1.87 -55.36 61.21
C GLN A 92 0.36 -55.49 61.52
N GLU A 93 0.01 -55.89 62.75
CA GLU A 93 -1.39 -55.94 63.21
C GLU A 93 -2.08 -54.58 63.15
N LEU A 94 -1.45 -53.52 63.67
CA LEU A 94 -2.00 -52.16 63.58
C LEU A 94 -2.14 -51.66 62.14
N LEU A 95 -1.23 -52.04 61.24
CA LEU A 95 -1.27 -51.61 59.84
C LEU A 95 -2.42 -52.30 59.09
N LEU A 96 -2.68 -53.58 59.37
CA LEU A 96 -3.87 -54.31 58.90
C LEU A 96 -5.17 -53.77 59.50
N GLU A 97 -5.16 -53.31 60.76
CA GLU A 97 -6.30 -52.61 61.35
C GLU A 97 -6.51 -51.23 60.72
N GLN A 98 -5.44 -50.49 60.43
CA GLN A 98 -5.51 -49.17 59.79
C GLN A 98 -6.16 -49.25 58.41
N ASP A 99 -5.77 -50.18 57.55
CA ASP A 99 -6.38 -50.34 56.23
C ASP A 99 -7.85 -50.79 56.30
N ARG A 100 -8.24 -51.55 57.33
CA ARG A 100 -9.67 -51.83 57.60
C ARG A 100 -10.42 -50.56 58.02
N LEU A 101 -9.87 -49.79 58.96
CA LEU A 101 -10.48 -48.55 59.48
C LEU A 101 -10.60 -47.45 58.41
N LYS A 102 -9.67 -47.41 57.45
CA LYS A 102 -9.63 -46.49 56.30
C LYS A 102 -10.86 -46.60 55.38
N ALA A 103 -11.52 -47.76 55.36
CA ALA A 103 -12.75 -48.01 54.60
C ALA A 103 -14.04 -47.61 55.34
N LEU A 104 -13.97 -47.29 56.65
CA LEU A 104 -15.13 -46.90 57.45
C LEU A 104 -15.17 -45.38 57.68
N PRO A 105 -16.37 -44.76 57.83
CA PRO A 105 -16.49 -43.33 58.14
C PRO A 105 -16.04 -42.94 59.57
N ASN A 106 -15.48 -43.86 60.37
CA ASN A 106 -15.08 -43.62 61.76
C ASN A 106 -13.72 -42.92 61.85
N LYS A 107 -13.73 -41.59 61.67
CA LYS A 107 -12.55 -40.73 61.72
C LYS A 107 -11.83 -40.71 63.08
N THR A 108 -12.47 -41.12 64.18
CA THR A 108 -11.84 -41.15 65.52
C THR A 108 -10.91 -42.34 65.63
N LYS A 109 -11.42 -43.56 65.41
CA LYS A 109 -10.61 -44.79 65.47
C LYS A 109 -9.45 -44.79 64.48
N TYR A 110 -9.66 -44.21 63.30
CA TYR A 110 -8.57 -44.07 62.31
C TYR A 110 -7.41 -43.19 62.81
N LYS A 111 -7.68 -42.15 63.59
CA LYS A 111 -6.64 -41.31 64.24
C LYS A 111 -5.97 -42.02 65.41
N GLU A 112 -6.72 -42.77 66.21
CA GLU A 112 -6.17 -43.58 67.31
C GLU A 112 -5.19 -44.62 66.77
N SER A 113 -5.56 -45.31 65.68
CA SER A 113 -4.67 -46.22 64.92
C SER A 113 -3.43 -45.51 64.36
N GLN A 114 -3.57 -44.30 63.78
CA GLN A 114 -2.43 -43.52 63.31
C GLN A 114 -1.43 -43.17 64.42
N LEU A 115 -1.89 -42.80 65.61
CA LEU A 115 -1.02 -42.51 66.76
C LEU A 115 -0.29 -43.77 67.24
N ALA A 116 -1.02 -44.88 67.43
CA ALA A 116 -0.43 -46.14 67.90
C ALA A 116 0.63 -46.70 66.94
N ILE A 117 0.48 -46.51 65.62
CA ILE A 117 1.50 -46.86 64.62
C ILE A 117 2.75 -46.00 64.76
N LEU A 118 2.58 -44.70 65.03
CA LEU A 118 3.68 -43.75 65.23
C LEU A 118 4.47 -44.09 66.50
N ASP A 119 3.78 -44.41 67.59
CA ASP A 119 4.39 -44.84 68.86
C ASP A 119 5.21 -46.13 68.69
N ILE A 120 4.65 -47.18 68.07
CA ILE A 120 5.41 -48.42 67.81
C ILE A 120 6.58 -48.18 66.85
N THR A 121 6.46 -47.27 65.89
CA THR A 121 7.59 -46.89 65.01
C THR A 121 8.74 -46.30 65.82
N ASN A 122 8.45 -45.47 66.82
CA ASN A 122 9.45 -44.92 67.74
C ASN A 122 10.05 -46.00 68.68
N GLU A 123 9.23 -46.91 69.22
CA GLU A 123 9.69 -48.05 70.03
C GLU A 123 10.63 -48.96 69.23
N LEU A 124 10.26 -49.29 67.99
CA LEU A 124 11.04 -50.13 67.07
C LEU A 124 12.38 -49.48 66.71
N GLN A 125 12.41 -48.16 66.47
CA GLN A 125 13.64 -47.43 66.19
C GLN A 125 14.59 -47.39 67.41
N GLN A 126 14.04 -47.24 68.62
CA GLN A 126 14.81 -47.27 69.87
C GLN A 126 15.39 -48.67 70.15
N SER A 127 14.57 -49.72 70.04
CA SER A 127 14.98 -51.12 70.14
C SER A 127 16.14 -51.44 69.17
N THR A 128 15.98 -51.05 67.89
CA THR A 128 17.02 -51.21 66.87
C THR A 128 18.32 -50.47 67.23
N GLN A 129 18.22 -49.27 67.82
CA GLN A 129 19.40 -48.51 68.28
C GLN A 129 20.09 -49.17 69.50
N VAL A 130 19.33 -49.78 70.41
CA VAL A 130 19.88 -50.54 71.56
C VAL A 130 20.61 -51.78 71.08
N LEU A 131 20.01 -52.57 70.18
CA LEU A 131 20.64 -53.74 69.57
C LEU A 131 21.96 -53.35 68.85
N ALA A 132 21.94 -52.27 68.05
CA ALA A 132 23.11 -51.77 67.33
C ALA A 132 24.22 -51.21 68.23
N ARG A 133 23.91 -50.84 69.49
CA ARG A 133 24.92 -50.50 70.51
C ARG A 133 25.52 -51.76 71.14
N SER A 134 24.68 -52.69 71.61
CA SER A 134 25.12 -53.95 72.23
C SER A 134 26.03 -54.78 71.30
N LEU A 135 25.67 -54.90 70.03
CA LEU A 135 26.50 -55.58 69.03
C LEU A 135 27.86 -54.89 68.75
N LYS A 136 28.02 -53.60 69.11
CA LYS A 136 29.29 -52.87 68.95
C LYS A 136 30.20 -52.92 70.18
N THR A 137 29.66 -53.10 71.38
CA THR A 137 30.44 -52.99 72.63
C THR A 137 31.16 -54.27 73.06
N HIS A 138 30.76 -55.44 72.56
CA HIS A 138 31.24 -56.74 73.07
C HIS A 138 32.16 -57.61 72.18
N PRO A 139 32.31 -57.43 70.84
CA PRO A 139 33.14 -58.34 70.03
C PRO A 139 34.64 -58.39 70.39
N SER A 140 35.23 -57.30 70.90
CA SER A 140 36.69 -57.13 70.92
C SER A 140 37.42 -57.85 72.07
N VAL A 141 36.79 -58.00 73.25
CA VAL A 141 37.51 -58.42 74.47
C VAL A 141 38.01 -59.87 74.36
N ALA A 142 37.14 -60.81 73.98
CA ALA A 142 37.52 -62.21 73.81
C ALA A 142 38.54 -62.42 72.68
N GLN A 143 38.39 -61.69 71.57
CA GLN A 143 39.32 -61.76 70.44
C GLN A 143 40.70 -61.18 70.81
N ASN A 144 40.76 -60.10 71.58
CA ASN A 144 42.00 -59.54 72.10
C ASN A 144 42.70 -60.49 73.07
N LEU A 145 41.97 -61.13 73.98
CA LEU A 145 42.54 -62.13 74.91
C LEU A 145 43.09 -63.36 74.18
N LEU A 146 42.37 -63.88 73.18
CA LEU A 146 42.83 -64.96 72.33
C LEU A 146 44.12 -64.57 71.58
N LYS A 147 44.14 -63.36 71.00
CA LYS A 147 45.32 -62.82 70.31
C LYS A 147 46.52 -62.68 71.25
N ILE A 148 46.35 -62.14 72.45
CA ILE A 148 47.42 -61.99 73.45
C ILE A 148 48.02 -63.36 73.82
N GLN A 149 47.19 -64.39 74.02
CA GLN A 149 47.68 -65.75 74.29
C GLN A 149 48.45 -66.33 73.09
N GLN A 150 47.99 -66.10 71.85
CA GLN A 150 48.70 -66.52 70.64
C GLN A 150 50.05 -65.81 70.48
N GLU A 151 50.10 -64.48 70.62
CA GLU A 151 51.34 -63.70 70.56
C GLU A 151 52.32 -64.10 71.66
N ARG A 152 51.83 -64.35 72.90
CA ARG A 152 52.65 -64.86 74.02
C ARG A 152 53.25 -66.24 73.70
N SER A 153 52.45 -67.18 73.20
CA SER A 153 52.94 -68.52 72.83
C SER A 153 53.93 -68.50 71.66
N SER A 154 53.69 -67.66 70.64
CA SER A 154 54.63 -67.46 69.54
C SER A 154 55.95 -66.84 70.00
N LEU A 155 55.91 -65.85 70.90
CA LEU A 155 57.11 -65.25 71.49
C LEU A 155 57.90 -66.25 72.33
N GLN A 156 57.23 -67.05 73.16
CA GLN A 156 57.89 -68.13 73.92
C GLN A 156 58.54 -69.17 72.99
N ALA A 157 57.86 -69.56 71.91
CA ALA A 157 58.42 -70.48 70.92
C ALA A 157 59.65 -69.90 70.21
N LEU A 158 59.61 -68.61 69.85
CA LEU A 158 60.73 -67.89 69.23
C LEU A 158 61.92 -67.78 70.19
N MET A 159 61.73 -67.26 71.41
CA MET A 159 62.80 -67.11 72.40
C MET A 159 63.42 -68.45 72.78
N GLY A 160 62.60 -69.49 72.97
CA GLY A 160 63.07 -70.86 73.21
C GLY A 160 63.87 -71.43 72.03
N LYS A 161 63.57 -71.02 70.79
CA LYS A 161 64.37 -71.36 69.60
C LYS A 161 65.67 -70.57 69.56
N THR A 162 65.64 -69.27 69.82
CA THR A 162 66.82 -68.41 69.92
C THR A 162 67.79 -68.87 70.99
N ILE A 163 67.34 -69.34 72.16
CA ILE A 163 68.21 -69.93 73.20
C ILE A 163 68.95 -71.17 72.66
N ARG A 164 68.27 -72.04 71.90
CA ARG A 164 68.90 -73.22 71.28
C ARG A 164 69.91 -72.81 70.21
N GLU A 165 69.54 -71.89 69.33
CA GLU A 165 70.44 -71.35 68.30
C GLU A 165 71.67 -70.68 68.94
N LEU A 166 71.51 -69.88 69.99
CA LEU A 166 72.62 -69.20 70.69
C LEU A 166 73.57 -70.20 71.38
N ARG A 167 73.07 -71.33 71.90
CA ARG A 167 73.92 -72.42 72.41
C ARG A 167 74.77 -73.06 71.31
N GLU A 168 74.37 -72.91 70.05
CA GLU A 168 75.12 -73.28 68.83
C GLU A 168 75.85 -72.07 68.19
N SER A 169 75.92 -70.92 68.86
CA SER A 169 76.47 -69.65 68.37
C SER A 169 75.77 -69.04 67.15
N ARG A 170 74.49 -69.37 66.92
CA ARG A 170 73.63 -68.85 65.84
C ARG A 170 72.43 -68.07 66.40
N PHE A 171 71.71 -67.35 65.55
CA PHE A 171 70.46 -66.64 65.91
C PHE A 171 69.59 -66.28 64.69
N ASP A 172 69.78 -67.00 63.58
CA ASP A 172 69.22 -66.67 62.26
C ASP A 172 67.69 -66.58 62.27
N SER A 173 67.02 -67.38 63.12
CA SER A 173 65.56 -67.33 63.22
C SER A 173 65.04 -66.09 63.93
N LEU A 174 65.84 -65.46 64.80
CA LEU A 174 65.47 -64.17 65.39
C LEU A 174 65.55 -63.07 64.34
N VAL A 175 66.66 -63.01 63.59
CA VAL A 175 66.85 -62.02 62.51
C VAL A 175 65.74 -62.14 61.47
N SER A 176 65.51 -63.34 60.95
CA SER A 176 64.50 -63.60 59.93
C SER A 176 63.08 -63.21 60.39
N THR A 177 62.71 -63.54 61.64
CA THR A 177 61.39 -63.17 62.18
C THR A 177 61.25 -61.65 62.38
N VAL A 178 62.29 -60.98 62.88
CA VAL A 178 62.28 -59.51 63.07
C VAL A 178 62.19 -58.77 61.73
N GLU A 179 62.90 -59.23 60.70
CA GLU A 179 62.75 -58.70 59.35
C GLU A 179 61.34 -58.93 58.78
N GLU A 180 60.76 -60.12 58.98
CA GLU A 180 59.42 -60.44 58.48
C GLU A 180 58.35 -59.56 59.15
N GLU A 181 58.43 -59.36 60.47
CA GLU A 181 57.53 -58.45 61.19
C GLU A 181 57.74 -56.97 60.82
N TYR A 182 58.98 -56.54 60.54
CA TYR A 182 59.23 -55.20 59.99
C TYR A 182 58.61 -55.04 58.60
N ARG A 183 58.74 -56.05 57.72
CA ARG A 183 58.12 -56.09 56.38
C ARG A 183 56.58 -56.07 56.47
N LYS A 184 55.98 -56.85 57.37
CA LYS A 184 54.52 -56.84 57.65
C LYS A 184 54.04 -55.49 58.16
N ARG A 185 54.74 -54.90 59.14
CA ARG A 185 54.42 -53.58 59.69
C ARG A 185 54.50 -52.47 58.63
N ASN A 186 55.53 -52.50 57.79
CA ASN A 186 55.73 -51.51 56.73
C ASN A 186 54.68 -51.66 55.61
N THR A 187 54.38 -52.88 55.16
CA THR A 187 53.33 -53.12 54.15
C THR A 187 51.94 -52.71 54.66
N LEU A 188 51.60 -53.00 55.91
CA LEU A 188 50.36 -52.57 56.56
C LEU A 188 50.28 -51.03 56.66
N GLN A 189 51.34 -50.35 57.09
CA GLN A 189 51.36 -48.88 57.13
C GLN A 189 51.20 -48.25 55.74
N ASN A 190 51.86 -48.80 54.72
CA ASN A 190 51.73 -48.31 53.33
C ASN A 190 50.36 -48.62 52.71
N THR A 191 49.62 -49.60 53.24
CA THR A 191 48.22 -49.85 52.85
C THR A 191 47.32 -48.80 53.50
N ILE A 192 47.46 -48.56 54.81
CA ILE A 192 46.73 -47.52 55.56
C ILE A 192 46.96 -46.13 54.95
N ASN A 193 48.19 -45.80 54.54
CA ASN A 193 48.47 -44.50 53.91
C ASN A 193 47.70 -44.34 52.59
N ARG A 194 47.76 -45.34 51.70
CA ARG A 194 47.01 -45.33 50.43
C ARG A 194 45.50 -45.32 50.62
N GLU A 195 44.99 -46.02 51.64
CA GLU A 195 43.55 -46.01 51.99
C GLU A 195 43.10 -44.62 52.46
N ASN A 196 43.93 -43.92 53.25
CA ASN A 196 43.67 -42.54 53.67
C ASN A 196 43.74 -41.56 52.49
N GLU A 197 44.75 -41.70 51.61
CA GLU A 197 44.88 -40.91 50.37
C GLU A 197 43.66 -41.09 49.46
N ALA A 198 43.28 -42.34 49.17
CA ALA A 198 42.10 -42.66 48.38
C ALA A 198 40.79 -42.17 49.04
N SER A 199 40.67 -42.29 50.36
CA SER A 199 39.51 -41.79 51.11
C SER A 199 39.41 -40.26 51.09
N ASN A 200 40.52 -39.54 51.05
CA ASN A 200 40.53 -38.09 50.96
C ASN A 200 40.29 -37.60 49.53
N LEU A 201 40.83 -38.29 48.53
CA LEU A 201 40.51 -38.05 47.12
C LEU A 201 39.01 -38.29 46.84
N LEU A 202 38.44 -39.37 47.38
CA LEU A 202 37.00 -39.67 47.26
C LEU A 202 36.13 -38.56 47.87
N LYS A 203 36.50 -38.00 49.03
CA LYS A 203 35.81 -36.87 49.64
C LYS A 203 35.89 -35.60 48.78
N SER A 204 37.05 -35.31 48.18
CA SER A 204 37.19 -34.19 47.22
C SER A 204 36.25 -34.40 46.04
N LEU A 205 36.38 -35.53 45.33
CA LEU A 205 35.57 -35.83 44.15
C LEU A 205 34.06 -35.84 44.45
N GLN A 206 33.64 -36.26 45.65
CA GLN A 206 32.25 -36.15 46.10
C GLN A 206 31.80 -34.69 46.33
N HIS A 207 32.67 -33.85 46.88
CA HIS A 207 32.41 -32.41 47.03
C HIS A 207 32.35 -31.70 45.67
N ASP A 208 33.34 -31.95 44.81
CA ASP A 208 33.46 -31.38 43.47
C ASP A 208 32.25 -31.76 42.60
N LEU A 209 31.83 -33.03 42.62
CA LEU A 209 30.63 -33.52 41.94
C LEU A 209 29.33 -32.93 42.49
N HIS A 210 29.25 -32.67 43.81
CA HIS A 210 28.10 -31.98 44.40
C HIS A 210 28.07 -30.49 44.01
N LEU A 211 29.23 -29.84 43.94
CA LEU A 211 29.36 -28.45 43.51
C LEU A 211 28.97 -28.29 42.04
N GLU A 212 29.48 -29.17 41.16
CA GLU A 212 29.14 -29.18 39.73
C GLU A 212 27.64 -29.41 39.49
N LYS A 213 27.02 -30.38 40.20
CA LYS A 213 25.56 -30.58 40.14
C LYS A 213 24.77 -29.33 40.52
N ARG A 214 25.12 -28.68 41.64
CA ARG A 214 24.46 -27.45 42.09
C ARG A 214 24.59 -26.34 41.03
N LEU A 215 25.77 -26.17 40.43
CA LEU A 215 26.00 -25.17 39.39
C LEU A 215 25.20 -25.47 38.10
N LEU A 216 25.07 -26.74 37.72
CA LEU A 216 24.25 -27.16 36.58
C LEU A 216 22.74 -27.00 36.85
N GLU A 217 22.29 -27.24 38.09
CA GLU A 217 20.92 -26.96 38.54
C GLU A 217 20.63 -25.45 38.52
N GLU A 218 21.52 -24.63 39.06
CA GLU A 218 21.44 -23.15 39.05
C GLU A 218 21.39 -22.62 37.61
N GLU A 219 22.33 -23.00 36.73
CA GLU A 219 22.31 -22.59 35.32
C GLU A 219 21.03 -23.08 34.61
N THR A 220 20.53 -24.27 34.94
CA THR A 220 19.25 -24.78 34.39
C THR A 220 18.09 -23.92 34.85
N THR A 221 18.05 -23.44 36.10
CA THR A 221 17.01 -22.51 36.56
C THR A 221 17.10 -21.14 35.89
N ASP A 222 18.30 -20.58 35.70
CA ASP A 222 18.50 -19.30 35.02
C ASP A 222 18.10 -19.36 33.54
N ARG A 223 18.53 -20.41 32.82
CA ARG A 223 18.11 -20.65 31.43
C ARG A 223 16.59 -20.81 31.32
N ASN A 224 15.94 -21.47 32.28
CA ASN A 224 14.48 -21.58 32.30
C ASN A 224 13.77 -20.24 32.59
N GLN A 225 14.32 -19.38 33.45
CA GLN A 225 13.81 -18.02 33.66
C GLN A 225 13.89 -17.18 32.39
N VAL A 226 15.02 -17.21 31.68
CA VAL A 226 15.19 -16.51 30.38
C VAL A 226 14.23 -17.06 29.33
N ILE A 227 14.04 -18.39 29.25
CA ILE A 227 13.04 -19.02 28.37
C ILE A 227 11.62 -18.53 28.71
N GLN A 228 11.29 -18.30 29.98
CA GLN A 228 9.98 -17.78 30.36
C GLN A 228 9.80 -16.31 29.97
N GLN A 229 10.78 -15.45 30.25
CA GLN A 229 10.77 -14.04 29.82
C GLN A 229 10.63 -13.90 28.29
N LEU A 230 11.30 -14.77 27.52
CA LEU A 230 11.17 -14.81 26.06
C LEU A 230 9.78 -15.30 25.60
N LYS A 231 9.13 -16.24 26.30
CA LYS A 231 7.73 -16.63 26.02
C LYS A 231 6.75 -15.49 26.32
N ASP A 232 6.96 -14.76 27.41
CA ASP A 232 6.06 -13.72 27.87
C ASP A 232 6.12 -12.49 26.95
N THR A 233 7.33 -12.06 26.56
CA THR A 233 7.53 -11.01 25.54
C THR A 233 7.00 -11.42 24.16
N ILE A 234 7.15 -12.69 23.74
CA ILE A 234 6.52 -13.19 22.52
C ILE A 234 4.99 -13.13 22.61
N GLN A 235 4.38 -13.44 23.76
CA GLN A 235 2.93 -13.32 23.95
C GLN A 235 2.46 -11.86 23.93
N GLU A 236 3.20 -10.95 24.58
CA GLU A 236 2.94 -9.51 24.57
C GLU A 236 2.98 -8.93 23.15
N ILE A 237 4.06 -9.19 22.39
CA ILE A 237 4.20 -8.76 21.00
C ILE A 237 3.06 -9.31 20.13
N ASN A 238 2.72 -10.60 20.26
CA ASN A 238 1.62 -11.19 19.52
C ASN A 238 0.26 -10.56 19.87
N ALA A 239 0.01 -10.26 21.14
CA ALA A 239 -1.22 -9.59 21.60
C ALA A 239 -1.32 -8.16 21.05
N LEU A 240 -0.23 -7.39 21.18
CA LEU A 240 -0.12 -6.02 20.67
C LEU A 240 -0.34 -5.99 19.15
N THR A 241 0.46 -6.73 18.38
CA THR A 241 0.35 -6.82 16.91
C THR A 241 -1.04 -7.29 16.46
N THR A 242 -1.66 -8.24 17.18
CA THR A 242 -3.03 -8.67 16.88
C THR A 242 -4.06 -7.58 17.13
N SER A 243 -3.87 -6.73 18.14
CA SER A 243 -4.73 -5.58 18.42
C SER A 243 -4.54 -4.45 17.39
N GLU A 244 -3.30 -4.11 17.04
CA GLU A 244 -2.94 -3.12 16.04
C GLU A 244 -3.46 -3.52 14.65
N GLN A 245 -3.27 -4.77 14.24
CA GLN A 245 -3.83 -5.26 12.98
C GLN A 245 -5.36 -5.14 12.94
N LYS A 246 -6.07 -5.38 14.06
CA LYS A 246 -7.52 -5.20 14.14
C LYS A 246 -7.90 -3.72 14.07
N TYR A 247 -7.16 -2.84 14.72
CA TYR A 247 -7.34 -1.39 14.65
C TYR A 247 -7.14 -0.87 13.22
N ILE A 248 -5.98 -1.13 12.61
CA ILE A 248 -5.62 -0.69 11.25
C ILE A 248 -6.62 -1.24 10.22
N LYS A 249 -7.07 -2.50 10.33
CA LYS A 249 -8.10 -3.07 9.44
C LYS A 249 -9.48 -2.42 9.61
N LYS A 250 -9.79 -1.89 10.80
CA LYS A 250 -11.05 -1.16 11.06
C LYS A 250 -10.96 0.29 10.56
N GLU A 251 -9.84 0.95 10.80
CA GLU A 251 -9.55 2.32 10.37
C GLU A 251 -9.49 2.44 8.85
N THR A 252 -8.70 1.59 8.18
CA THR A 252 -8.59 1.57 6.71
C THR A 252 -9.95 1.31 6.04
N LYS A 253 -10.74 0.34 6.55
CA LYS A 253 -12.10 0.06 6.07
C LYS A 253 -13.08 1.23 6.30
N ALA A 254 -12.97 1.93 7.42
CA ALA A 254 -13.79 3.13 7.69
C ALA A 254 -13.41 4.30 6.76
N HIS A 255 -12.11 4.50 6.52
CA HIS A 255 -11.59 5.48 5.58
C HIS A 255 -12.01 5.17 4.14
N GLU A 256 -11.84 3.93 3.68
CA GLU A 256 -12.29 3.45 2.37
C GLU A 256 -13.80 3.70 2.19
N SER A 257 -14.61 3.33 3.19
CA SER A 257 -16.06 3.57 3.16
C SER A 257 -16.41 5.06 3.08
N SER A 258 -15.70 5.93 3.79
CA SER A 258 -15.92 7.38 3.75
C SER A 258 -15.53 7.98 2.40
N VAL A 259 -14.34 7.63 1.88
CA VAL A 259 -13.88 8.07 0.54
C VAL A 259 -14.83 7.57 -0.55
N ARG A 260 -15.27 6.31 -0.48
CA ARG A 260 -16.23 5.73 -1.41
C ARG A 260 -17.57 6.48 -1.40
N GLN A 261 -18.12 6.79 -0.23
CA GLN A 261 -19.35 7.59 -0.12
C GLN A 261 -19.19 9.00 -0.70
N GLN A 262 -18.06 9.67 -0.45
CA GLN A 262 -17.76 10.98 -1.03
C GLN A 262 -17.63 10.92 -2.56
N CYS A 263 -16.99 9.89 -3.10
CA CYS A 263 -16.88 9.69 -4.55
C CYS A 263 -18.24 9.41 -5.18
N GLN A 264 -19.04 8.50 -4.61
CA GLN A 264 -20.40 8.18 -5.07
C GLN A 264 -21.33 9.42 -5.01
N HIS A 265 -21.20 10.26 -3.99
CA HIS A 265 -21.95 11.52 -3.92
C HIS A 265 -21.55 12.51 -5.02
N LYS A 266 -20.24 12.66 -5.30
CA LYS A 266 -19.75 13.50 -6.41
C LYS A 266 -20.19 12.95 -7.77
N GLU A 267 -20.15 11.64 -7.96
CA GLU A 267 -20.58 10.94 -9.16
C GLU A 267 -22.08 11.17 -9.44
N THR A 268 -22.94 10.92 -8.45
CA THR A 268 -24.39 11.18 -8.57
C THR A 268 -24.71 12.67 -8.80
N LEU A 269 -23.97 13.59 -8.20
CA LEU A 269 -24.11 15.03 -8.47
C LEU A 269 -23.74 15.36 -9.92
N LEU A 270 -22.59 14.88 -10.43
CA LEU A 270 -22.15 15.09 -11.80
C LEU A 270 -23.10 14.48 -12.82
N ASP A 271 -23.64 13.29 -12.57
CA ASP A 271 -24.66 12.68 -13.43
C ASP A 271 -25.96 13.51 -13.43
N SER A 272 -26.40 14.05 -12.28
CA SER A 272 -27.57 14.94 -12.24
C SER A 272 -27.37 16.23 -13.06
N GLN A 273 -26.16 16.80 -13.04
CA GLN A 273 -25.79 17.96 -13.85
C GLN A 273 -25.74 17.60 -15.34
N LYS A 274 -25.15 16.45 -15.70
CA LYS A 274 -25.11 15.91 -17.06
C LYS A 274 -26.51 15.67 -17.63
N GLN A 275 -27.42 15.07 -16.88
CA GLN A 275 -28.82 14.91 -17.31
C GLN A 275 -29.52 16.27 -17.50
N THR A 276 -29.28 17.23 -16.61
CA THR A 276 -29.79 18.61 -16.73
C THR A 276 -29.26 19.31 -17.99
N LEU A 277 -27.99 19.13 -18.31
CA LEU A 277 -27.37 19.69 -19.52
C LEU A 277 -27.87 19.01 -20.80
N LEU A 278 -28.04 17.68 -20.81
CA LEU A 278 -28.63 16.94 -21.94
C LEU A 278 -30.08 17.38 -22.19
N LEU A 279 -30.87 17.60 -21.14
CA LEU A 279 -32.22 18.15 -21.26
C LEU A 279 -32.22 19.55 -21.89
N LYS A 280 -31.33 20.45 -21.44
CA LYS A 280 -31.17 21.79 -22.03
C LYS A 280 -30.76 21.72 -23.50
N ILE A 281 -29.77 20.89 -23.85
CA ILE A 281 -29.35 20.68 -25.25
C ILE A 281 -30.52 20.19 -26.10
N SER A 282 -31.34 19.26 -25.60
CA SER A 282 -32.55 18.80 -26.32
C SER A 282 -33.61 19.91 -26.47
N GLN A 283 -33.74 20.81 -25.49
CA GLN A 283 -34.64 21.96 -25.56
C GLN A 283 -34.15 22.99 -26.60
N GLU A 284 -32.87 23.36 -26.59
CA GLU A 284 -32.27 24.28 -27.57
C GLU A 284 -32.33 23.69 -28.99
N GLN A 285 -32.02 22.42 -29.18
CA GLN A 285 -32.18 21.75 -30.49
C GLN A 285 -33.62 21.84 -31.02
N LYS A 286 -34.63 21.67 -30.15
CA LYS A 286 -36.05 21.82 -30.51
C LYS A 286 -36.44 23.27 -30.79
N ALA A 287 -35.85 24.23 -30.08
CA ALA A 287 -36.04 25.66 -30.34
C ALA A 287 -35.42 26.06 -31.69
N HIS A 288 -34.16 25.70 -31.93
CA HIS A 288 -33.45 25.92 -33.19
C HIS A 288 -34.20 25.29 -34.38
N SER A 289 -34.70 24.05 -34.27
CA SER A 289 -35.51 23.43 -35.33
C SER A 289 -36.74 24.28 -35.67
N LYS A 290 -37.52 24.67 -34.66
CA LYS A 290 -38.72 25.50 -34.86
C LYS A 290 -38.43 26.88 -35.44
N ILE A 291 -37.31 27.50 -35.03
CA ILE A 291 -36.86 28.80 -35.56
C ILE A 291 -36.42 28.64 -37.02
N ALA A 292 -35.64 27.60 -37.34
CA ALA A 292 -35.22 27.30 -38.71
C ALA A 292 -36.42 27.01 -39.63
N GLU A 293 -37.35 26.16 -39.19
CA GLU A 293 -38.61 25.90 -39.90
C GLU A 293 -39.42 27.18 -40.14
N PHE A 294 -39.53 28.06 -39.13
CA PHE A 294 -40.25 29.34 -39.27
C PHE A 294 -39.56 30.26 -40.28
N LEU A 295 -38.24 30.43 -40.19
CA LEU A 295 -37.47 31.26 -41.11
C LEU A 295 -37.49 30.72 -42.54
N THR A 296 -37.43 29.40 -42.72
CA THR A 296 -37.59 28.75 -44.03
C THR A 296 -38.99 29.00 -44.60
N ARG A 297 -40.07 28.81 -43.83
CA ARG A 297 -41.45 29.11 -44.28
C ARG A 297 -41.65 30.58 -44.63
N GLN A 298 -41.02 31.51 -43.89
CA GLN A 298 -41.05 32.94 -44.20
C GLN A 298 -40.28 33.26 -45.50
N ARG A 299 -39.08 32.65 -45.67
CA ARG A 299 -38.30 32.77 -46.90
C ARG A 299 -39.08 32.24 -48.12
N GLU A 300 -39.63 31.03 -48.04
CA GLU A 300 -40.49 30.45 -49.08
C GLU A 300 -41.73 31.31 -49.37
N GLY A 301 -42.27 32.00 -48.34
CA GLY A 301 -43.32 32.99 -48.48
C GLY A 301 -42.90 34.20 -49.34
N LEU A 302 -41.75 34.79 -49.02
CA LEU A 302 -41.19 35.93 -49.76
C LEU A 302 -40.72 35.53 -51.17
N GLU A 303 -40.12 34.36 -51.35
CA GLU A 303 -39.69 33.85 -52.66
C GLU A 303 -40.89 33.60 -53.58
N ARG A 304 -42.01 33.09 -53.05
CA ARG A 304 -43.26 32.99 -53.81
C ARG A 304 -43.82 34.36 -54.18
N GLN A 305 -43.84 35.32 -53.27
CA GLN A 305 -44.27 36.69 -53.56
C GLN A 305 -43.37 37.36 -54.62
N ILE A 306 -42.06 37.14 -54.57
CA ILE A 306 -41.12 37.62 -55.59
C ILE A 306 -41.47 37.01 -56.95
N GLN A 307 -41.75 35.71 -57.02
CA GLN A 307 -42.15 35.05 -58.26
C GLN A 307 -43.52 35.55 -58.78
N GLU A 308 -44.50 35.73 -57.90
CA GLU A 308 -45.82 36.32 -58.22
C GLU A 308 -45.67 37.74 -58.80
N TRP A 309 -44.82 38.58 -58.19
CA TRP A 309 -44.54 39.93 -58.69
C TRP A 309 -43.69 39.95 -59.96
N MET A 310 -42.77 38.98 -60.15
CA MET A 310 -42.02 38.82 -61.40
C MET A 310 -42.94 38.46 -62.55
N THR A 311 -43.74 37.40 -62.42
CA THR A 311 -44.67 36.96 -63.46
C THR A 311 -45.72 38.03 -63.75
N LYS A 312 -46.24 38.73 -62.73
CA LYS A 312 -47.12 39.88 -62.97
C LYS A 312 -46.40 41.02 -63.70
N TYR A 313 -45.14 41.33 -63.38
CA TYR A 313 -44.38 42.37 -64.07
C TYR A 313 -44.11 41.98 -65.54
N GLU A 314 -43.82 40.71 -65.80
CA GLU A 314 -43.69 40.14 -67.14
C GLU A 314 -45.02 40.30 -67.92
N GLU A 315 -46.15 39.88 -67.34
CA GLU A 315 -47.49 40.08 -67.92
C GLU A 315 -47.83 41.56 -68.15
N ASP A 316 -47.64 42.44 -67.17
CA ASP A 316 -47.93 43.88 -67.29
C ASP A 316 -47.02 44.53 -68.36
N THR A 317 -45.75 44.13 -68.48
CA THR A 317 -44.85 44.66 -69.51
C THR A 317 -45.13 44.11 -70.91
N GLU A 318 -45.52 42.83 -71.04
CA GLU A 318 -45.99 42.26 -72.31
C GLU A 318 -47.29 42.96 -72.76
N ASN A 319 -48.26 43.13 -71.86
CA ASN A 319 -49.48 43.88 -72.15
C ASN A 319 -49.19 45.32 -72.60
N LYS A 320 -48.22 46.02 -71.99
CA LYS A 320 -47.80 47.36 -72.44
C LYS A 320 -46.96 47.36 -73.73
N ALA A 321 -46.21 46.29 -74.02
CA ALA A 321 -45.57 46.12 -75.33
C ALA A 321 -46.64 45.96 -76.43
N ASN A 322 -47.65 45.12 -76.18
CA ASN A 322 -48.78 44.87 -77.08
C ASN A 322 -49.64 46.12 -77.29
N GLU A 323 -49.95 46.90 -76.24
CA GLU A 323 -50.61 48.22 -76.37
C GLU A 323 -49.79 49.19 -77.22
N LEU A 324 -48.47 49.28 -76.98
CA LEU A 324 -47.58 50.14 -77.76
C LEU A 324 -47.46 49.68 -79.21
N GLU A 325 -47.51 48.39 -79.49
CA GLU A 325 -47.53 47.87 -80.86
C GLU A 325 -48.85 48.16 -81.56
N ALA A 326 -50.00 47.90 -80.92
CA ALA A 326 -51.31 48.25 -81.46
C ALA A 326 -51.43 49.77 -81.74
N LEU A 327 -50.86 50.62 -80.88
CA LEU A 327 -50.78 52.07 -81.11
C LEU A 327 -49.84 52.44 -82.27
N LYS A 328 -48.72 51.73 -82.46
CA LYS A 328 -47.84 51.91 -83.64
C LYS A 328 -48.55 51.48 -84.93
N GLN A 329 -49.19 50.31 -84.95
CA GLN A 329 -49.95 49.77 -86.09
C GLN A 329 -51.12 50.69 -86.46
N ARG A 330 -51.83 51.23 -85.46
CA ARG A 330 -52.86 52.26 -85.70
C ARG A 330 -52.26 53.56 -86.24
N ARG A 331 -51.11 54.01 -85.70
CA ARG A 331 -50.42 55.20 -86.20
C ARG A 331 -49.95 55.02 -87.65
N THR A 332 -49.50 53.83 -88.07
CA THR A 332 -49.18 53.58 -89.48
C THR A 332 -50.46 53.60 -90.31
N GLN A 333 -51.52 52.86 -89.94
CA GLN A 333 -52.81 52.90 -90.67
C GLN A 333 -53.39 54.31 -90.82
N ASP A 334 -53.30 55.15 -89.78
CA ASP A 334 -53.77 56.54 -89.84
C ASP A 334 -52.80 57.43 -90.67
N LEU A 335 -51.50 57.13 -90.74
CA LEU A 335 -50.55 57.77 -91.67
C LEU A 335 -50.80 57.34 -93.12
N ASP A 336 -50.99 56.06 -93.39
CA ASP A 336 -51.30 55.50 -94.71
C ASP A 336 -52.55 56.21 -95.29
N ARG A 337 -53.60 56.36 -94.47
CA ARG A 337 -54.81 57.15 -94.79
C ARG A 337 -54.52 58.64 -95.03
N PHE A 338 -53.60 59.25 -94.29
CA PHE A 338 -53.22 60.64 -94.54
C PHE A 338 -52.47 60.77 -95.87
N GLU A 339 -51.63 59.80 -96.24
CA GLU A 339 -50.94 59.77 -97.53
C GLU A 339 -51.92 59.53 -98.69
N GLU A 340 -52.88 58.60 -98.56
CA GLU A 340 -54.01 58.43 -99.49
C GLU A 340 -54.80 59.74 -99.68
N LEU A 341 -55.10 60.43 -98.57
CA LEU A 341 -55.89 61.67 -98.61
C LEU A 341 -55.09 62.84 -99.21
N VAL A 342 -53.78 62.92 -98.96
CA VAL A 342 -52.88 63.90 -99.60
C VAL A 342 -52.80 63.63 -101.11
N GLN A 343 -52.63 62.37 -101.54
CA GLN A 343 -52.65 62.01 -102.97
C GLN A 343 -53.98 62.38 -103.64
N ALA A 344 -55.11 62.21 -102.94
CA ALA A 344 -56.42 62.65 -103.42
C ALA A 344 -56.53 64.19 -103.53
N TYR A 345 -55.99 64.93 -102.55
CA TYR A 345 -55.93 66.40 -102.62
C TYR A 345 -55.00 66.90 -103.73
N GLU A 346 -53.83 66.29 -103.93
CA GLU A 346 -52.95 66.61 -105.07
C GLU A 346 -53.61 66.32 -106.42
N GLY A 347 -54.40 65.25 -106.52
CA GLY A 347 -55.19 64.94 -107.71
C GLY A 347 -56.24 66.02 -107.99
N LEU A 348 -56.93 66.50 -106.96
CA LEU A 348 -57.89 67.60 -107.07
C LEU A 348 -57.20 68.95 -107.37
N GLU A 349 -56.02 69.21 -106.79
CA GLU A 349 -55.27 70.45 -107.04
C GLU A 349 -54.78 70.50 -108.50
N LYS A 350 -54.27 69.39 -109.06
CA LYS A 350 -53.92 69.29 -110.49
C LYS A 350 -55.12 69.63 -111.39
N ILE A 351 -56.31 69.11 -111.09
CA ILE A 351 -57.55 69.44 -111.83
C ILE A 351 -57.89 70.94 -111.73
N VAL A 352 -57.66 71.58 -110.58
CA VAL A 352 -57.87 73.03 -110.38
C VAL A 352 -56.78 73.87 -111.07
N GLU A 353 -55.54 73.40 -111.13
CA GLU A 353 -54.46 74.04 -111.90
C GLU A 353 -54.70 73.95 -113.41
N GLU A 354 -55.20 72.81 -113.91
CA GLU A 354 -55.60 72.64 -115.31
C GLU A 354 -56.74 73.60 -115.70
N ASP A 355 -57.79 73.71 -114.86
CA ASP A 355 -58.87 74.68 -115.06
C ASP A 355 -58.39 76.15 -115.05
N ARG A 356 -57.47 76.49 -114.13
CA ARG A 356 -56.83 77.81 -114.08
C ARG A 356 -55.97 78.08 -115.31
N ALA A 357 -55.21 77.09 -115.78
CA ALA A 357 -54.35 77.21 -116.96
C ALA A 357 -55.16 77.36 -118.26
N LEU A 358 -56.31 76.68 -118.37
CA LEU A 358 -57.28 76.87 -119.46
C LEU A 358 -57.82 78.31 -119.45
N LYS A 359 -58.36 78.78 -118.32
CA LYS A 359 -58.89 80.15 -118.19
C LYS A 359 -57.83 81.24 -118.43
N LEU A 360 -56.57 80.99 -118.10
CA LEU A 360 -55.47 81.92 -118.38
C LEU A 360 -55.15 82.01 -119.87
N LYS A 361 -55.23 80.90 -120.63
CA LYS A 361 -55.09 80.90 -122.09
C LYS A 361 -56.21 81.69 -122.76
N GLU A 362 -57.48 81.42 -122.40
CA GLU A 362 -58.64 82.17 -122.90
C GLU A 362 -58.51 83.69 -122.65
N ALA A 363 -58.02 84.08 -121.47
CA ALA A 363 -57.82 85.48 -121.11
C ALA A 363 -56.72 86.18 -121.95
N GLU A 364 -55.64 85.46 -122.29
CA GLU A 364 -54.53 86.01 -123.08
C GLU A 364 -54.92 86.15 -124.57
N GLU A 365 -55.63 85.18 -125.13
CA GLU A 365 -56.21 85.28 -126.48
C GLU A 365 -57.17 86.48 -126.59
N ALA A 366 -58.02 86.68 -125.56
CA ALA A 366 -58.88 87.85 -125.45
C ALA A 366 -58.10 89.18 -125.30
N ARG A 367 -56.87 89.19 -124.77
CA ARG A 367 -56.02 90.40 -124.75
C ARG A 367 -55.48 90.72 -126.14
N VAL A 368 -54.96 89.73 -126.86
CA VAL A 368 -54.40 89.90 -128.22
C VAL A 368 -55.46 90.44 -129.19
N ALA A 369 -56.71 89.98 -129.08
CA ALA A 369 -57.83 90.52 -129.87
C ALA A 369 -58.03 92.04 -129.64
N ARG A 370 -58.06 92.49 -128.38
CA ARG A 370 -58.24 93.90 -128.00
C ARG A 370 -57.08 94.80 -128.44
N GLU A 371 -55.87 94.28 -128.55
CA GLU A 371 -54.72 95.05 -129.02
C GLU A 371 -54.74 95.28 -130.54
N ARG A 372 -55.21 94.29 -131.33
CA ARG A 372 -55.45 94.44 -132.77
C ARG A 372 -56.50 95.53 -133.06
N GLU A 373 -57.56 95.59 -132.27
CA GLU A 373 -58.63 96.60 -132.37
C GLU A 373 -58.13 98.03 -132.03
N ARG A 374 -57.27 98.16 -131.02
CA ARG A 374 -56.60 99.43 -130.67
C ARG A 374 -55.67 99.92 -131.79
N ALA A 375 -54.98 99.02 -132.49
CA ALA A 375 -54.12 99.37 -133.62
C ALA A 375 -54.92 99.99 -134.78
N ALA A 376 -56.02 99.35 -135.20
CA ALA A 376 -56.93 99.87 -136.23
C ALA A 376 -57.46 101.27 -135.88
N THR A 377 -57.85 101.47 -134.61
CA THR A 377 -58.36 102.77 -134.11
C THR A 377 -57.33 103.90 -134.21
N ARG A 378 -56.03 103.61 -134.04
CA ARG A 378 -54.95 104.62 -134.18
C ARG A 378 -54.77 105.06 -135.64
N ILE A 379 -54.81 104.14 -136.59
CA ILE A 379 -54.66 104.42 -138.02
C ILE A 379 -55.79 105.34 -138.51
N GLN A 380 -57.04 105.05 -138.13
CA GLN A 380 -58.20 105.88 -138.48
C GLN A 380 -58.11 107.32 -137.96
N ARG A 381 -57.51 107.55 -136.78
CA ARG A 381 -57.32 108.90 -136.20
C ARG A 381 -56.23 109.71 -136.92
N TRP A 382 -55.18 109.07 -137.45
CA TRP A 382 -54.10 109.75 -138.15
C TRP A 382 -54.58 110.35 -139.49
N TYR A 383 -55.25 109.55 -140.33
CA TYR A 383 -55.78 109.99 -141.63
C TYR A 383 -56.76 111.17 -141.52
N ARG A 384 -57.67 111.14 -140.54
CA ARG A 384 -58.64 112.21 -140.28
C ARG A 384 -57.98 113.54 -139.86
N LYS A 385 -56.78 113.52 -139.28
CA LYS A 385 -56.04 114.74 -138.89
C LYS A 385 -55.30 115.39 -140.07
N HIS A 386 -54.85 114.60 -141.04
CA HIS A 386 -54.17 115.11 -142.23
C HIS A 386 -55.14 115.88 -143.16
N LYS A 387 -56.30 115.30 -143.47
CA LYS A 387 -57.29 115.89 -144.41
C LYS A 387 -57.84 117.26 -143.96
N LYS A 388 -57.80 117.59 -142.67
CA LYS A 388 -58.28 118.90 -142.14
C LYS A 388 -57.27 120.04 -142.29
N ARG A 389 -55.98 119.75 -142.50
CA ARG A 389 -54.91 120.78 -142.48
C ARG A 389 -54.70 121.54 -143.78
N ILE A 390 -55.33 121.12 -144.88
CA ILE A 390 -55.22 121.76 -146.21
C ILE A 390 -56.39 122.74 -146.47
N ALA A 391 -57.57 122.50 -145.88
CA ALA A 391 -58.77 123.30 -146.18
C ALA A 391 -58.85 124.66 -145.45
N GLU A 392 -58.18 124.81 -144.30
CA GLU A 392 -58.38 125.95 -143.39
C GLU A 392 -57.39 127.11 -143.61
N ALA A 393 -56.62 127.08 -144.70
CA ALA A 393 -55.79 128.19 -145.17
C ALA A 393 -56.53 129.20 -146.09
N GLN A 394 -57.84 128.99 -146.33
CA GLN A 394 -58.66 129.77 -147.28
C GLN A 394 -59.94 130.35 -146.64
N ALA A 395 -59.93 130.68 -145.34
CA ALA A 395 -61.01 131.45 -144.72
C ALA A 395 -60.51 132.26 -143.51
N ALA A 396 -60.34 133.57 -143.69
CA ALA A 396 -60.08 134.51 -142.59
C ALA A 396 -61.36 135.25 -142.17
N ALA A 397 -61.31 135.86 -140.99
CA ALA A 397 -62.29 136.79 -140.39
C ALA A 397 -63.53 136.21 -139.67
N SER A 398 -64.06 137.07 -138.78
CA SER A 398 -65.28 136.97 -137.95
C SER A 398 -65.22 136.11 -136.67
N LYS A 399 -65.69 136.76 -135.59
CA LYS A 399 -65.67 136.36 -134.17
C LYS A 399 -66.85 135.43 -133.85
N SER A 400 -66.72 134.53 -132.86
CA SER A 400 -67.32 134.72 -131.52
C SER A 400 -67.53 133.44 -130.68
N ALA A 401 -67.50 133.61 -129.34
CA ALA A 401 -68.24 132.86 -128.30
C ALA A 401 -68.05 131.33 -128.10
N LYS A 402 -68.51 130.67 -127.00
CA LYS A 402 -68.57 130.96 -125.54
C LYS A 402 -69.21 129.73 -124.82
N GLY A 403 -68.58 129.10 -123.81
CA GLY A 403 -69.28 128.13 -122.91
C GLY A 403 -68.51 126.89 -122.39
N PRO A 404 -68.52 126.59 -121.06
CA PRO A 404 -67.96 125.36 -120.45
C PRO A 404 -68.95 124.59 -119.50
N LYS A 405 -68.45 123.57 -118.75
CA LYS A 405 -69.07 122.75 -117.64
C LYS A 405 -69.79 121.42 -118.03
N LYS A 406 -70.02 120.40 -117.16
CA LYS A 406 -69.42 119.89 -115.87
C LYS A 406 -70.14 118.59 -115.39
N GLY A 407 -69.45 117.66 -114.67
CA GLY A 407 -70.04 116.51 -113.90
C GLY A 407 -69.99 115.16 -114.64
N GLY A 408 -70.05 113.94 -114.05
CA GLY A 408 -70.16 113.38 -112.67
C GLY A 408 -70.08 111.82 -112.75
N ALA A 409 -70.37 110.92 -111.79
CA ALA A 409 -70.54 110.87 -110.32
C ALA A 409 -70.58 109.34 -109.88
N LYS A 410 -69.86 108.82 -108.88
CA LYS A 410 -70.16 108.71 -107.41
C LYS A 410 -70.73 107.35 -106.90
N GLY A 411 -69.98 106.63 -106.03
CA GLY A 411 -70.49 105.66 -105.02
C GLY A 411 -70.39 104.15 -105.35
N LYS A 412 -70.60 103.19 -104.40
CA LYS A 412 -70.65 103.25 -102.90
C LYS A 412 -70.72 101.82 -102.26
N ALA A 413 -70.33 101.67 -100.97
CA ALA A 413 -70.73 100.61 -100.01
C ALA A 413 -70.17 99.17 -100.28
N ALA A 414 -70.17 98.13 -99.42
CA ALA A 414 -70.29 97.84 -97.95
C ALA A 414 -70.55 96.29 -97.84
N ALA A 415 -70.39 95.51 -96.76
CA ALA A 415 -69.68 95.57 -95.46
C ALA A 415 -69.70 94.14 -94.81
N THR A 416 -68.95 93.91 -93.70
CA THR A 416 -69.12 92.84 -92.66
C THR A 416 -69.06 91.34 -93.06
N ALA A 417 -68.77 90.35 -92.19
CA ALA A 417 -68.03 90.28 -90.90
C ALA A 417 -67.77 88.79 -90.47
N GLY A 418 -66.70 88.53 -89.70
CA GLY A 418 -66.44 87.25 -88.98
C GLY A 418 -65.92 86.07 -89.83
N GLY A 419 -65.27 85.02 -89.27
CA GLY A 419 -64.71 84.85 -87.92
C GLY A 419 -64.42 83.37 -87.56
N LYS A 420 -63.41 83.11 -86.70
CA LYS A 420 -62.96 81.78 -86.14
C LYS A 420 -62.34 80.78 -87.15
N ALA A 421 -61.42 79.87 -86.78
CA ALA A 421 -60.62 79.69 -85.55
C ALA A 421 -59.37 78.78 -85.79
N SER A 422 -58.45 78.74 -84.81
CA SER A 422 -57.59 77.62 -84.32
C SER A 422 -57.08 76.50 -85.28
N ALA A 423 -55.88 75.92 -85.13
CA ALA A 423 -54.63 76.17 -84.36
C ALA A 423 -53.57 75.14 -84.87
N PRO A 424 -52.28 75.14 -84.45
CA PRO A 424 -51.87 74.55 -83.15
C PRO A 424 -50.62 75.21 -82.52
N GLY A 425 -50.00 74.59 -81.50
CA GLY A 425 -48.59 74.84 -81.12
C GLY A 425 -48.32 75.54 -79.77
N THR A 426 -48.74 74.96 -78.64
CA THR A 426 -48.44 75.47 -77.29
C THR A 426 -47.06 75.06 -76.76
N ALA A 427 -46.26 76.00 -76.23
CA ALA A 427 -45.13 75.66 -75.34
C ALA A 427 -44.76 76.79 -74.34
N LYS A 428 -44.56 76.39 -73.07
CA LYS A 428 -43.80 77.06 -71.98
C LYS A 428 -44.12 78.53 -71.66
N SER A 429 -44.94 78.72 -70.62
CA SER A 429 -44.93 79.90 -69.75
C SER A 429 -44.16 79.65 -68.43
N ARG A 430 -43.80 80.75 -67.76
CA ARG A 430 -43.24 80.85 -66.39
C ARG A 430 -44.06 80.02 -65.37
N GLY A 431 -43.52 79.50 -64.26
CA GLY A 431 -42.17 79.61 -63.67
C GLY A 431 -42.14 80.43 -62.37
N LYS A 432 -41.82 79.79 -61.24
CA LYS A 432 -41.35 80.42 -59.97
C LYS A 432 -40.78 79.36 -59.00
N THR A 433 -39.84 79.79 -58.16
CA THR A 433 -39.28 79.09 -56.97
C THR A 433 -40.13 79.43 -55.73
N PRO A 434 -39.86 79.02 -54.46
CA PRO A 434 -38.65 78.36 -53.90
C PRO A 434 -38.87 77.29 -52.78
N LYS A 435 -37.76 76.97 -52.08
CA LYS A 435 -37.61 76.43 -50.70
C LYS A 435 -37.56 74.91 -50.44
N THR A 436 -36.38 74.57 -49.92
CA THR A 436 -35.92 73.50 -49.01
C THR A 436 -36.65 73.48 -47.65
N PRO A 437 -36.32 72.57 -46.69
CA PRO A 437 -35.93 71.16 -46.82
C PRO A 437 -36.59 70.21 -45.77
N GLY A 438 -36.37 68.90 -45.93
CA GLY A 438 -36.01 68.00 -44.81
C GLY A 438 -37.10 67.31 -44.00
N LYS A 439 -37.10 65.98 -44.06
CA LYS A 439 -36.79 65.15 -42.88
C LYS A 439 -36.14 63.84 -43.29
#